data_AF-A0A1C5X3F0-F1
#
_entry.id   AF-A0A1C5X3F0-F1
#
_cell.length_a   1.000
_cell.length_b   1.000
_cell.length_c   1.000
_cell.angle_alpha   90.00
_cell.angle_beta   90.00
_cell.angle_gamma   90.00
#
_symmetry.space_group_name_H-M   'P 1'
#
loop_
_entity.id
_entity.type
_entity.pdbx_description
1 polymer ?
#
loop_
_entity_poly.entity_id
_entity_poly.type
_entity_poly.pdbx_seq_one_letter_code
_entity_poly.pdbx_strand_id
1 'polypeptide(L)' 'MNPSAILKLMSAKAAFTKNHPKFSAFCKAAFSRPIEPGTIIEISLQRPGEEPMMANIKVQQEDLDLLESLKELSE' A
#
# COMPACT_ATOMS: atom_id res chain seq x y z
N MET A 1 10.64 12.41 15.46
CA MET A 1 10.30 11.01 15.86
C MET A 1 11.21 10.57 17.00
N ASN A 2 10.73 9.77 17.96
CA ASN A 2 11.53 9.27 19.10
C ASN A 2 12.27 7.95 18.72
N PRO A 3 13.55 7.76 19.08
CA PRO A 3 14.32 6.54 18.80
C PRO A 3 13.63 5.22 19.21
N SER A 4 12.92 5.20 20.34
CA SER A 4 12.21 3.99 20.79
C SER A 4 11.02 3.62 19.89
N ALA A 5 10.35 4.63 19.32
CA ALA A 5 9.26 4.42 18.38
C ALA A 5 9.78 3.86 17.05
N ILE A 6 10.95 4.32 16.60
CA ILE A 6 11.63 3.81 15.41
C ILE A 6 12.00 2.33 15.60
N LEU A 7 12.58 1.96 16.74
CA LEU A 7 12.94 0.56 17.02
C LEU A 7 11.71 -0.35 17.05
N LYS A 8 10.61 0.09 17.68
CA LYS A 8 9.34 -0.66 17.68
C LYS A 8 8.79 -0.85 16.26
N LEU A 9 8.84 0.19 15.43
CA LEU A 9 8.40 0.13 14.04
C LEU A 9 9.23 -0.86 13.22
N MET A 10 10.55 -0.87 13.40
CA MET A 10 11.44 -1.82 12.73
C MET A 10 11.11 -3.27 13.09
N SER A 11 10.90 -3.56 14.37
CA SER A 11 10.50 -4.90 14.84
C SER A 11 9.14 -5.31 14.28
N ALA A 12 8.16 -4.41 14.28
CA ALA A 12 6.83 -4.67 13.70
C ALA A 12 6.90 -4.94 12.19
N LYS A 13 7.71 -4.16 11.45
CA LYS A 13 7.96 -4.37 10.02
C LYS A 13 8.60 -5.72 9.74
N ALA A 14 9.57 -6.15 10.56
CA ALA A 14 10.20 -7.45 10.42
C ALA A 14 9.21 -8.60 10.64
N ALA A 15 8.39 -8.53 11.70
CA ALA A 15 7.34 -9.50 11.98
C ALA A 15 6.30 -9.56 10.84
N PHE A 16 5.85 -8.39 10.35
CA PHE A 16 4.91 -8.32 9.22
C PHE A 16 5.47 -8.98 7.95
N THR A 17 6.73 -8.68 7.61
CA THR A 17 7.40 -9.28 6.44
C THR A 17 7.53 -10.78 6.57
N LYS A 18 7.82 -11.28 7.79
CA LYS A 18 7.90 -12.71 8.10
C LYS A 18 6.54 -13.41 8.00
N ASN A 19 5.48 -12.78 8.51
CA ASN A 19 4.13 -13.36 8.53
C ASN A 19 3.45 -13.32 7.15
N HIS A 20 3.81 -12.35 6.30
CA HIS A 20 3.18 -12.13 5.00
C HIS A 20 4.21 -12.02 3.84
N PRO A 21 5.05 -13.06 3.62
CA PRO A 21 6.16 -12.98 2.67
C PRO A 21 5.69 -12.74 1.23
N LYS A 22 4.58 -13.35 0.83
CA LYS A 22 3.99 -13.16 -0.51
C LYS A 22 3.48 -11.74 -0.72
N PHE A 23 2.76 -11.18 0.25
CA PHE A 23 2.25 -9.81 0.16
C PHE A 23 3.40 -8.80 0.15
N SER A 24 4.43 -9.00 0.98
CA SER A 24 5.62 -8.14 0.96
C SER A 24 6.34 -8.18 -0.40
N ALA A 25 6.53 -9.37 -0.98
CA ALA A 25 7.12 -9.51 -2.31
C ALA A 25 6.26 -8.85 -3.40
N PHE A 26 4.93 -9.01 -3.31
CA PHE A 26 3.99 -8.35 -4.20
C PHE A 26 4.11 -6.82 -4.13
N CYS A 27 4.04 -6.22 -2.93
CA CYS A 27 4.18 -4.77 -2.79
C CYS A 27 5.52 -4.27 -3.34
N LYS A 28 6.63 -4.98 -3.07
CA LYS A 28 7.95 -4.61 -3.62
C LYS A 28 7.96 -4.60 -5.15
N ALA A 29 7.35 -5.60 -5.79
CA ALA A 29 7.29 -5.69 -7.25
C ALA A 29 6.28 -4.69 -7.85
N ALA A 30 5.13 -4.50 -7.21
CA ALA A 30 4.09 -3.58 -7.65
C ALA A 30 4.56 -2.12 -7.61
N PHE A 31 5.30 -1.74 -6.55
CA PHE A 31 5.81 -0.39 -6.34
C PHE A 31 7.28 -0.21 -6.73
N SER A 32 7.90 -1.18 -7.42
CA SER A 32 9.26 -0.98 -7.96
C SER A 32 9.31 0.02 -9.11
N ARG A 33 8.14 0.35 -9.65
CA ARG A 33 7.92 1.37 -10.67
C ARG A 33 6.80 2.30 -10.21
N PRO A 34 6.76 3.55 -10.71
CA PRO A 34 5.61 4.43 -10.53
C PRO A 34 4.32 3.77 -11.01
N ILE A 35 3.20 4.11 -10.37
CA ILE A 35 1.87 3.74 -10.85
C ILE A 35 1.56 4.65 -12.05
N GLU A 36 1.22 4.04 -13.19
CA GLU A 36 0.92 4.76 -14.43
C GLU A 36 -0.61 4.87 -14.63
N PRO A 37 -1.09 5.92 -15.33
CA PRO A 37 -2.48 5.97 -15.75
C PRO A 37 -2.90 4.71 -16.52
N GLY A 38 -4.09 4.22 -16.22
CA GLY A 38 -4.60 2.96 -16.75
C GLY A 38 -4.22 1.73 -15.92
N THR A 39 -3.35 1.85 -14.90
CA THR A 39 -3.12 0.78 -13.92
C THR A 39 -4.44 0.41 -13.26
N ILE A 40 -4.78 -0.87 -13.24
CA ILE A 40 -5.95 -1.39 -12.54
C ILE A 40 -5.50 -1.95 -11.19
N ILE A 41 -6.08 -1.44 -10.11
CA ILE A 41 -5.88 -1.94 -8.76
C ILE A 41 -7.20 -2.54 -8.31
N GLU A 42 -7.21 -3.84 -8.01
CA GLU A 42 -8.33 -4.53 -7.38
C GLU A 42 -8.00 -4.82 -5.92
N ILE A 43 -8.96 -4.57 -5.04
CA ILE A 43 -8.85 -4.83 -3.62
C ILE A 43 -9.98 -5.78 -3.25
N SER A 44 -9.61 -6.88 -2.60
CA SER A 44 -10.56 -7.83 -2.00
C SER A 44 -10.35 -7.83 -0.49
N LEU A 45 -11.44 -7.61 0.25
CA LEU A 45 -11.46 -7.71 1.70
C LEU A 45 -12.40 -8.85 2.08
N GLN A 46 -11.86 -9.83 2.78
CA GLN A 46 -12.63 -10.96 3.28
C GLN A 46 -12.52 -11.03 4.80
N ARG A 47 -13.66 -10.87 5.48
CA ARG A 47 -13.75 -11.08 6.93
C ARG A 47 -14.00 -12.56 7.22
N PRO A 48 -13.57 -13.08 8.38
CA PRO A 48 -13.88 -14.45 8.76
C PRO A 48 -15.38 -14.70 8.76
N GLY A 49 -15.84 -15.66 7.94
CA GLY A 49 -17.25 -16.05 7.86
C GLY A 49 -18.14 -15.15 6.99
N GLU A 50 -17.59 -14.13 6.35
CA GLU A 50 -18.31 -13.29 5.37
C GLU A 50 -17.83 -13.58 3.95
N GLU A 51 -18.69 -13.32 2.96
CA GLU A 51 -18.30 -13.30 1.56
C GLU A 51 -17.32 -12.14 1.30
N PRO A 52 -16.35 -12.30 0.39
CA PRO A 52 -15.39 -11.25 0.08
C PRO A 52 -16.09 -10.05 -0.58
N MET A 53 -15.78 -8.85 -0.10
CA MET A 53 -16.14 -7.61 -0.79
C MET A 53 -14.99 -7.17 -1.70
N MET A 54 -15.31 -6.81 -2.93
CA MET A 54 -14.33 -6.45 -3.95
C MET A 54 -14.63 -5.06 -4.50
N ALA A 55 -13.57 -4.31 -4.77
CA ALA A 55 -13.62 -3.04 -5.48
C ALA A 55 -12.42 -2.94 -6.41
N ASN A 56 -12.55 -2.19 -7.50
CA ASN A 56 -11.42 -1.85 -8.35
C ASN A 56 -11.39 -0.36 -8.67
N ILE A 57 -10.20 0.12 -9.01
CA ILE A 57 -9.96 1.43 -9.56
C ILE A 57 -9.08 1.28 -10.80
N LYS A 58 -9.41 2.02 -11.85
CA LYS A 58 -8.50 2.27 -12.96
C LYS A 58 -7.91 3.66 -12.74
N VAL A 59 -6.63 3.71 -12.39
CA VAL A 59 -5.93 4.94 -12.05
C VAL A 59 -6.00 5.92 -13.23
N GLN A 60 -6.45 7.13 -12.96
CA GLN A 60 -6.44 8.24 -13.93
C GLN A 60 -5.28 9.19 -13.64
N GLN A 61 -5.02 10.12 -14.56
CA GLN A 61 -3.96 11.12 -14.36
C GLN A 61 -4.31 12.06 -13.21
N GLU A 62 -5.57 12.47 -13.11
CA GLU A 62 -6.07 13.39 -12.09
C GLU A 62 -5.89 12.83 -10.68
N ASP A 63 -5.95 11.49 -10.52
CA ASP A 63 -5.70 10.82 -9.24
C ASP A 63 -4.22 10.96 -8.81
N LEU A 64 -3.30 10.86 -9.78
CA LEU A 64 -1.86 10.99 -9.53
C LEU A 64 -1.50 12.45 -9.20
N ASP A 65 -2.06 13.39 -9.95
CA ASP A 65 -1.87 14.83 -9.74
C ASP A 65 -2.37 15.26 -8.33
N LEU A 66 -3.50 14.70 -7.90
CA LEU A 66 -4.03 14.91 -6.55
C LEU A 66 -3.08 14.36 -5.48
N LEU A 67 -2.57 13.14 -5.66
CA LEU A 67 -1.65 12.51 -4.71
C LEU A 67 -0.30 13.25 -4.62
N GLU A 68 0.18 13.82 -5.72
CA GLU A 68 1.36 14.67 -5.75
C GLU A 68 1.11 15.96 -4.97
N SER A 69 -0.01 16.65 -5.25
CA SER A 69 -0.40 17.88 -4.54
C SER A 69 -0.52 17.67 -3.02
N LEU A 70 -1.00 16.51 -2.57
CA LEU A 70 -1.10 16.18 -1.14
C LEU A 70 0.25 15.93 -0.48
N LYS A 71 1.25 15.43 -1.21
CA LYS A 71 2.62 15.26 -0.67
C LYS A 71 3.26 16.61 -0.43
N GLU A 72 3.12 17.55 -1.37
CA GLU A 72 3.66 18.91 -1.27
C GLU A 72 3.09 19.68 -0.06
N LEU A 73 1.83 19.43 0.32
CA LEU A 73 1.21 20.05 1.50
C LEU A 73 1.68 19.44 2.84
N SER A 74 2.30 18.27 2.81
CA SER A 74 2.78 17.55 4.01
C SER A 74 4.25 17.78 4.34
N GLU A 75 4.97 18.49 3.46
CA GLU A 75 6.35 18.97 3.64
C GLU A 75 6.38 20.38 4.24
#